data_AF-A0A8G1N2D4-F1
#
_entry.id   AF-A0A8G1N2D4-F1
#
_cell.length_a   1.000
_cell.length_b   1.000
_cell.length_c   1.000
_cell.angle_alpha   90.00
_cell.angle_beta   90.00
_cell.angle_gamma   90.00
#
_symmetry.space_group_name_H-M   'P 1'
#
loop_
_entity.id
_entity.type
_entity.pdbx_description
1 polymer ?
#
loop_
_entity_poly.entity_id
_entity_poly.type
_entity_poly.pdbx_seq_one_letter_code
_entity_poly.pdbx_strand_id
1 'polypeptide(L)'
;MASIDEVIASISANLDSVNELQGQIEASKAQVEEVLGQVQSLGIEAAANTLSVSKEQLEESSAMAAALVSKLEESRNSAETAKQA
;
A
#
# COMPACT_ATOMS: atom_id res chain seq x y z
N MET A 1 0.30 30.31 0.06
CA MET A 1 0.30 29.28 1.13
C MET A 1 -1.05 28.61 1.07
N ALA A 2 -1.09 27.28 1.05
CA ALA A 2 -2.35 26.56 1.25
C ALA A 2 -2.85 26.84 2.67
N SER A 3 -4.16 26.99 2.82
CA SER A 3 -4.82 27.05 4.13
C SER A 3 -4.69 25.71 4.85
N ILE A 4 -4.85 25.71 6.18
CA ILE A 4 -4.82 24.48 6.98
C ILE A 4 -5.94 23.52 6.53
N ASP A 5 -7.09 24.05 6.10
CA ASP A 5 -8.19 23.25 5.56
C ASP A 5 -7.82 22.53 4.25
N GLU A 6 -7.14 23.22 3.33
CA GLU A 6 -6.63 22.61 2.10
C GLU A 6 -5.60 21.52 2.40
N VAL A 7 -4.72 21.73 3.39
CA VAL A 7 -3.75 20.71 3.82
C VAL A 7 -4.45 19.47 4.38
N ILE A 8 -5.45 19.63 5.26
CA ILE A 8 -6.22 18.51 5.82
C ILE A 8 -6.95 17.74 4.71
N ALA A 9 -7.56 18.46 3.75
CA ALA A 9 -8.23 17.85 2.62
C ALA A 9 -7.26 17.06 1.74
N SER A 10 -6.08 17.61 1.44
CA SER A 10 -5.04 16.89 0.68
C SER A 10 -4.51 15.66 1.41
N ILE A 11 -4.28 15.72 2.73
CA ILE A 11 -3.84 14.56 3.50
C ILE A 11 -4.93 13.47 3.50
N SER A 12 -6.20 13.85 3.60
CA SER A 12 -7.32 12.91 3.55
C SER A 12 -7.44 12.22 2.19
N ALA A 13 -7.30 12.98 1.08
CA ALA A 13 -7.27 12.40 -0.26
C ALA A 13 -6.09 11.43 -0.46
N ASN A 14 -4.93 11.74 0.12
CA ASN A 14 -3.78 10.83 0.10
C ASN A 14 -4.04 9.56 0.91
N LEU A 15 -4.71 9.64 2.06
CA LEU A 15 -5.12 8.47 2.85
C LEU A 15 -6.02 7.55 2.03
N ASP A 16 -7.04 8.11 1.38
CA ASP A 16 -7.95 7.33 0.52
C ASP A 16 -7.19 6.64 -0.62
N SER A 17 -6.26 7.37 -1.26
CA SER A 17 -5.42 6.81 -2.34
C SER A 17 -4.52 5.68 -1.86
N VAL A 18 -3.91 5.80 -0.69
CA VAL A 18 -3.04 4.75 -0.14
C VAL A 18 -3.85 3.52 0.30
N ASN A 19 -5.05 3.72 0.85
CA ASN A 19 -5.97 2.62 1.16
C ASN A 19 -6.42 1.87 -0.11
N GLU A 20 -6.69 2.59 -1.20
CA GLU A 20 -6.97 1.96 -2.49
C GLU A 20 -5.77 1.14 -2.99
N LEU A 21 -4.56 1.71 -2.90
CA LEU A 21 -3.33 1.00 -3.25
C LEU A 21 -3.13 -0.28 -2.42
N GLN A 22 -3.41 -0.25 -1.11
CA GLN A 22 -3.37 -1.47 -0.27
C GLN A 22 -4.32 -2.55 -0.80
N GLY A 23 -5.55 -2.17 -1.17
CA GLY A 23 -6.51 -3.10 -1.78
C GLY A 23 -5.98 -3.73 -3.07
N GLN A 24 -5.31 -2.94 -3.92
CA GLN A 24 -4.69 -3.42 -5.16
C GLN A 24 -3.48 -4.33 -4.92
N ILE A 25 -2.66 -4.04 -3.91
CA ILE A 25 -1.52 -4.90 -3.52
C ILE A 25 -2.04 -6.25 -3.03
N GLU A 26 -3.10 -6.26 -2.23
CA GLU A 26 -3.67 -7.49 -1.67
C GLU A 26 -4.31 -8.36 -2.77
N ALA A 27 -4.99 -7.74 -3.73
CA ALA A 27 -5.46 -8.43 -4.93
C ALA A 27 -4.30 -9.03 -5.75
N SER A 28 -3.21 -8.28 -5.91
CA SER A 28 -2.02 -8.74 -6.65
C SER A 28 -1.33 -9.91 -5.94
N LYS A 29 -1.24 -9.89 -4.61
CA LYS A 29 -0.68 -11.00 -3.82
C LYS A 29 -1.48 -12.28 -4.02
N ALA A 30 -2.81 -12.20 -3.98
CA ALA A 30 -3.68 -13.35 -4.24
C ALA A 30 -3.46 -13.94 -5.64
N GLN A 31 -3.33 -13.08 -6.66
CA GLN A 31 -3.02 -13.53 -8.02
C GLN A 31 -1.64 -14.18 -8.13
N VAL A 32 -0.62 -13.59 -7.49
CA VAL A 32 0.73 -14.18 -7.48
C VAL A 32 0.74 -15.54 -6.80
N GLU A 33 0.03 -15.71 -5.68
CA GLU A 33 -0.09 -17.00 -5.01
C GLU A 33 -0.77 -18.06 -5.88
N GLU A 34 -1.85 -17.69 -6.58
CA GLU A 34 -2.55 -18.58 -7.51
C GLU A 34 -1.61 -19.03 -8.64
N VAL A 35 -0.95 -18.07 -9.32
CA VAL A 35 -0.05 -18.37 -10.45
C VAL A 35 1.17 -19.16 -9.96
N LEU A 36 1.71 -18.84 -8.79
CA LEU A 36 2.83 -19.58 -8.19
C LEU A 36 2.47 -21.06 -8.00
N GLY A 37 1.29 -21.35 -7.45
CA GLY A 37 0.81 -22.72 -7.31
C GLY A 37 0.68 -23.44 -8.65
N GLN A 38 0.16 -22.75 -9.68
CA GLN A 38 0.06 -23.30 -11.03
C GLN A 38 1.43 -23.62 -11.63
N VAL A 39 2.40 -22.70 -11.58
CA VAL A 39 3.73 -22.94 -12.18
C VAL A 39 4.54 -23.99 -11.42
N GLN A 40 4.39 -24.08 -10.10
CA GLN A 40 4.97 -25.15 -9.29
C GLN A 40 4.39 -26.51 -9.69
N SER A 41 3.08 -26.60 -9.94
CA SER A 41 2.44 -27.83 -10.41
C SER A 41 2.93 -28.28 -11.79
N LEU A 42 3.33 -27.32 -12.64
CA LEU A 42 3.88 -27.56 -13.97
C LEU A 42 5.39 -27.80 -13.98
N GLY A 43 6.08 -27.68 -12.83
CA GLY A 43 7.54 -27.87 -12.72
C GLY A 43 8.37 -26.76 -13.37
N ILE A 44 7.81 -25.55 -13.53
CA ILE A 44 8.50 -24.43 -14.18
C ILE A 44 9.24 -23.62 -13.12
N GLU A 45 10.42 -24.11 -12.71
CA GLU A 45 11.20 -23.55 -11.60
C GLU A 45 11.59 -22.08 -11.79
N ALA A 46 11.98 -21.69 -13.01
CA ALA A 46 12.38 -20.31 -13.29
C ALA A 46 11.23 -19.32 -13.04
N ALA A 47 10.02 -19.66 -13.51
CA ALA A 47 8.83 -18.84 -13.29
C ALA A 47 8.40 -18.81 -11.82
N ALA A 48 8.50 -19.95 -11.13
CA ALA A 48 8.22 -20.04 -9.70
C ALA A 48 9.16 -19.14 -8.88
N ASN A 49 10.46 -19.14 -9.19
CA ASN A 49 11.43 -18.28 -8.51
C ASN A 49 11.14 -16.80 -8.75
N THR A 50 10.81 -16.39 -9.98
CA THR A 50 10.43 -15.00 -10.28
C THR A 50 9.18 -14.58 -9.50
N LEU A 51 8.15 -15.44 -9.45
CA LEU A 51 6.92 -15.14 -8.72
C LEU A 51 7.13 -15.07 -7.20
N SER A 52 8.01 -15.89 -6.64
CA SER A 52 8.39 -15.79 -5.22
C SER A 52 9.02 -14.42 -4.90
N VAL A 53 9.93 -13.94 -5.76
CA VAL A 53 10.51 -12.59 -5.61
C VAL A 53 9.43 -11.50 -5.73
N SER A 54 8.51 -11.62 -6.70
CA SER A 54 7.40 -10.68 -6.82
C SER A 54 6.49 -10.68 -5.59
N LYS A 55 6.27 -11.85 -4.97
CA LYS A 55 5.52 -11.95 -3.71
C LYS A 55 6.21 -11.20 -2.58
N GLU A 56 7.51 -11.38 -2.40
CA GLU A 56 8.30 -10.67 -1.39
C GLU A 56 8.23 -9.15 -1.60
N GLN A 57 8.35 -8.68 -2.84
CA GLN A 57 8.23 -7.25 -3.17
C GLN A 57 6.83 -6.68 -2.89
N LEU A 58 5.78 -7.47 -3.10
CA LEU A 58 4.41 -7.07 -2.74
C LEU A 58 4.20 -7.02 -1.22
N GLU A 59 4.81 -7.94 -0.47
CA GLU A 59 4.79 -7.91 1.00
C GLU A 59 5.51 -6.67 1.55
N GLU A 60 6.68 -6.33 0.99
CA GLU A 60 7.40 -5.11 1.33
C GLU A 60 6.57 -3.85 0.99
N SER A 61 5.94 -3.83 -0.18
CA SER A 61 5.09 -2.72 -0.61
C SER A 61 3.85 -2.54 0.29
N SER A 62 3.22 -3.65 0.72
CA SER A 62 2.10 -3.63 1.67
C SER A 62 2.55 -3.03 3.01
N ALA A 63 3.72 -3.44 3.52
CA ALA A 63 4.28 -2.88 4.75
C ALA A 63 4.59 -1.38 4.64
N MET A 64 5.16 -0.94 3.51
CA MET A 64 5.40 0.49 3.25
C MET A 64 4.11 1.29 3.17
N ALA A 65 3.08 0.77 2.51
CA ALA A 65 1.77 1.41 2.43
C ALA A 65 1.15 1.57 3.82
N ALA A 66 1.21 0.52 4.67
CA ALA A 66 0.74 0.59 6.06
C ALA A 66 1.49 1.65 6.88
N ALA A 67 2.82 1.72 6.74
CA ALA A 67 3.61 2.77 7.41
C ALA A 67 3.24 4.18 6.92
N LEU A 68 2.96 4.34 5.63
CA LEU A 68 2.53 5.61 5.06
C LEU A 68 1.15 6.05 5.56
N VAL A 69 0.20 5.11 5.69
CA VAL A 69 -1.13 5.39 6.29
C VAL A 69 -0.94 5.97 7.70
N SER A 70 -0.20 5.29 8.56
CA SER A 70 0.05 5.78 9.93
C SER A 70 0.67 7.17 9.94
N LYS A 71 1.61 7.45 9.02
CA LYS A 71 2.27 8.76 8.94
C LYS A 71 1.33 9.87 8.47
N LEU A 72 0.43 9.55 7.54
CA LEU A 72 -0.57 10.49 7.05
C LEU A 72 -1.62 10.78 8.14
N GLU A 73 -2.04 9.78 8.91
CA GLU A 73 -2.94 9.96 10.07
C GLU A 73 -2.31 10.88 11.13
N GLU A 74 -1.05 10.63 11.51
CA GLU A 74 -0.30 11.52 12.42
C GLU A 74 -0.25 12.96 11.91
N SER A 75 0.03 13.13 10.63
CA SER A 75 0.13 14.45 9.98
C SER A 75 -1.21 15.16 9.93
N ARG A 76 -2.30 14.42 9.64
CA ARG A 76 -3.67 14.95 9.64
C ARG A 76 -4.07 15.42 11.03
N ASN A 77 -3.84 14.61 12.06
CA ASN A 77 -4.14 14.94 13.45
C ASN A 77 -3.38 16.19 13.92
N SER A 78 -2.11 16.33 13.49
CA SER A 78 -1.29 17.51 13.78
C SER A 78 -1.86 18.77 13.12
N ALA A 79 -2.30 18.67 11.85
CA ALA A 79 -2.94 19.77 11.14
C ALA A 79 -4.31 20.16 11.75
N GLU A 80 -5.11 19.18 12.16
CA GLU A 80 -6.38 19.42 12.86
C GLU A 80 -6.16 20.12 14.21
N THR A 81 -5.11 19.76 14.95
CA THR A 81 -4.73 20.43 16.20
C THR A 81 -4.31 21.88 15.93
N ALA A 82 -3.50 22.11 14.89
CA ALA A 82 -3.07 23.46 14.51
C ALA A 82 -4.22 24.35 14.04
N LYS A 83 -5.28 23.78 13.45
CA LYS A 83 -6.51 24.51 13.08
C LYS A 83 -7.28 25.03 14.30
N GLN A 84 -7.21 24.33 15.43
CA GLN A 84 -7.97 24.62 16.65
C GLN A 84 -7.23 25.55 17.62
N ALA A 85 -5.93 25.77 17.41
CA ALA A 85 -5.08 26.66 18.20
C ALA A 85 -5.13 28.11 17.70
#